data_AF-A0A5R9M7A1-F1
#
_entry.id   AF-A0A5R9M7A1-F1
#
_cell.length_a   1.000
_cell.length_b   1.000
_cell.length_c   1.000
_cell.angle_alpha   90.00
_cell.angle_beta   90.00
_cell.angle_gamma   90.00
#
_symmetry.space_group_name_H-M   'P 1'
#
loop_
_entity.id
_entity.type
_entity.pdbx_description
1 polymer ?
#
loop_
_entity_poly.entity_id
_entity_poly.type
_entity_poly.pdbx_seq_one_letter_code
_entity_poly.pdbx_strand_id
1 'polypeptide(L)'
;MIAAINPTSRRHHLGAELRRLRQASGLTSTQAAERLLVSQPKMSRLELGQRAVNPRDVRDLCAIYGVTEQHVVDALMRMAAESR
;
A
#
# COMPACT_ATOMS: atom_id res chain seq x y z
N MET A 1 -12.90 15.11 20.06
CA MET A 1 -13.72 14.58 18.95
C MET A 1 -12.85 13.62 18.14
N ILE A 2 -13.02 12.31 18.34
CA ILE A 2 -12.33 11.30 17.51
C ILE A 2 -13.15 11.18 16.24
N ALA A 3 -12.74 11.90 15.18
CA ALA A 3 -13.31 11.65 13.86
C ALA A 3 -12.96 10.19 13.52
N ALA A 4 -13.96 9.31 13.55
CA ALA A 4 -13.80 7.95 13.08
C ALA A 4 -13.37 8.03 11.61
N ILE A 5 -12.06 7.94 11.35
CA ILE A 5 -11.52 7.96 10.00
C ILE A 5 -12.19 6.80 9.28
N ASN A 6 -13.11 7.14 8.39
CA ASN A 6 -13.94 6.19 7.66
C ASN A 6 -13.02 5.15 6.99
N PRO A 7 -13.29 3.85 7.07
CA PRO A 7 -12.43 2.81 6.49
C PRO A 7 -12.01 3.10 5.05
N THR A 8 -12.91 3.70 4.25
CA THR A 8 -12.63 4.15 2.88
C THR A 8 -11.52 5.21 2.83
N SER A 9 -11.53 6.19 3.74
CA SER A 9 -10.48 7.22 3.84
C SER A 9 -9.13 6.63 4.25
N ARG A 10 -9.11 5.63 5.14
CA ARG A 10 -7.86 4.90 5.51
C ARG A 10 -7.29 4.13 4.33
N ARG A 11 -8.13 3.44 3.55
CA ARG A 11 -7.69 2.75 2.32
C ARG A 11 -7.11 3.70 1.29
N HIS A 12 -7.75 4.85 1.07
CA HIS A 12 -7.23 5.87 0.16
C HIS A 12 -5.88 6.42 0.62
N HIS A 13 -5.73 6.70 1.91
CA HIS A 13 -4.46 7.17 2.46
C HIS A 13 -3.35 6.13 2.29
N LEU A 14 -3.60 4.87 2.65
CA LEU A 14 -2.66 3.78 2.47
C LEU A 14 -2.28 3.55 1.00
N GLY A 15 -3.27 3.55 0.10
CA GLY A 15 -3.04 3.42 -1.34
C GLY A 15 -2.16 4.54 -1.89
N ALA A 16 -2.40 5.78 -1.45
CA ALA A 16 -1.59 6.94 -1.83
C ALA A 16 -0.14 6.81 -1.34
N GLU A 17 0.09 6.35 -0.11
CA GLU A 17 1.45 6.12 0.40
C GLU A 17 2.17 5.01 -0.37
N LEU A 18 1.49 3.89 -0.67
CA LEU A 18 2.08 2.81 -1.48
C LEU A 18 2.43 3.30 -2.89
N ARG A 19 1.59 4.15 -3.50
CA ARG A 19 1.87 4.79 -4.79
C ARG A 19 3.08 5.71 -4.71
N ARG A 20 3.19 6.52 -3.65
CA ARG A 20 4.31 7.43 -3.43
C ARG A 20 5.63 6.66 -3.30
N LEU A 21 5.64 5.57 -2.52
CA LEU A 21 6.81 4.71 -2.36
C LEU A 21 7.23 4.05 -3.67
N ARG A 22 6.27 3.54 -4.45
CA ARG A 22 6.55 2.98 -5.79
C ARG A 22 7.20 4.01 -6.72
N GLN A 23 6.69 5.24 -6.73
CA GLN A 23 7.24 6.31 -7.56
C GLN A 23 8.66 6.67 -7.11
N ALA A 24 8.90 6.75 -5.81
CA ALA A 24 10.23 6.99 -5.25
C ALA A 24 11.22 5.86 -5.58
N SER A 25 10.75 4.61 -5.68
CA SER A 25 11.58 3.47 -6.10
C SER A 25 11.78 3.36 -7.61
N GLY A 26 11.24 4.29 -8.41
CA GLY A 26 11.36 4.30 -9.87
C GLY A 26 10.61 3.18 -10.60
N LEU A 27 9.71 2.46 -9.92
CA LEU A 27 8.97 1.34 -10.54
C LEU A 27 7.67 1.83 -11.18
N THR A 28 7.32 1.24 -12.31
CA THR A 28 5.97 1.37 -12.90
C THR A 28 4.96 0.50 -12.13
N SER A 29 3.67 0.82 -12.21
CA SER A 29 2.63 -0.03 -11.60
C SER A 29 2.62 -1.45 -12.19
N THR A 30 3.03 -1.62 -13.45
CA THR A 30 3.18 -2.95 -14.08
C THR A 30 4.31 -3.74 -13.43
N GLN A 31 5.50 -3.14 -13.28
CA GLN A 31 6.64 -3.79 -12.63
C GLN A 31 6.37 -4.13 -11.16
N ALA A 32 5.68 -3.24 -10.42
CA ALA A 32 5.28 -3.52 -9.05
C ALA A 32 4.29 -4.70 -8.97
N ALA A 33 3.32 -4.75 -9.90
CA ALA A 33 2.36 -5.84 -9.99
C ALA A 33 3.04 -7.19 -10.31
N GLU A 34 3.97 -7.21 -11.27
CA GLU A 34 4.75 -8.38 -11.63
C GLU A 34 5.55 -8.91 -10.43
N ARG A 35 6.24 -8.02 -9.70
CA ARG A 35 7.03 -8.40 -8.50
C ARG A 35 6.17 -8.89 -7.34
N LEU A 36 4.96 -8.34 -7.18
CA LEU A 36 3.99 -8.79 -6.18
C LEU A 36 3.17 -10.01 -6.66
N LEU A 37 3.39 -10.51 -7.88
CA LEU A 37 2.66 -11.63 -8.48
C LEU A 37 1.15 -11.38 -8.57
N VAL A 38 0.77 -10.16 -8.96
CA VAL A 38 -0.61 -9.73 -9.16
C VAL A 38 -0.82 -9.09 -10.53
N SER A 39 -2.07 -8.92 -10.95
CA SER A 39 -2.36 -8.18 -12.18
C SER A 39 -2.16 -6.67 -11.99
N GLN A 40 -1.73 -5.98 -13.03
CA GLN A 40 -1.59 -4.51 -13.03
C GLN A 40 -2.91 -3.80 -12.61
N PRO A 41 -4.10 -4.24 -13.08
CA PRO A 41 -5.36 -3.65 -12.62
C PRO A 41 -5.65 -3.89 -11.14
N LYS A 42 -5.13 -4.97 -10.53
CA LYS A 42 -5.21 -5.16 -9.08
C LYS A 42 -4.30 -4.14 -8.38
N MET A 43 -3.05 -4.01 -8.81
CA MET A 43 -2.10 -3.03 -8.25
C MET A 43 -2.65 -1.60 -8.29
N SER A 44 -3.23 -1.19 -9.43
CA SER A 44 -3.86 0.14 -9.58
C SER A 44 -5.00 0.36 -8.57
N ARG A 45 -5.87 -0.64 -8.36
CA ARG A 45 -6.96 -0.52 -7.37
C ARG A 45 -6.46 -0.45 -5.93
N LEU A 46 -5.34 -1.09 -5.62
CA LEU A 46 -4.70 -0.97 -4.30
C LEU A 46 -4.15 0.45 -4.11
N GLU A 47 -3.44 1.00 -5.09
CA GLU A 47 -2.92 2.38 -5.06
C GLU A 47 -4.03 3.44 -4.98
N LEU A 48 -5.19 3.17 -5.59
CA LEU A 48 -6.35 4.07 -5.53
C LEU A 48 -7.18 3.88 -4.25
N GLY A 49 -6.85 2.93 -3.37
CA GLY A 49 -7.64 2.62 -2.17
C GLY A 49 -9.00 1.97 -2.46
N GLN A 50 -9.25 1.56 -3.70
CA GLN A 50 -10.51 0.92 -4.13
C GLN A 50 -10.60 -0.54 -3.67
N ARG A 51 -9.47 -1.14 -3.28
CA ARG A 51 -9.38 -2.49 -2.70
C ARG A 51 -8.54 -2.43 -1.43
N ALA A 52 -8.97 -3.14 -0.39
CA ALA A 52 -8.14 -3.33 0.79
C ALA A 52 -6.89 -4.13 0.42
N VAL A 53 -5.74 -3.69 0.93
CA VAL A 53 -4.47 -4.42 0.86
C VAL A 53 -4.28 -5.15 2.18
N ASN A 54 -3.84 -6.40 2.13
CA ASN A 54 -3.56 -7.13 3.36
C ASN A 54 -2.17 -6.71 3.91
N PRO A 55 -1.91 -6.82 5.23
CA PRO A 55 -0.62 -6.42 5.81
C PRO A 55 0.61 -7.14 5.22
N ARG A 56 0.46 -8.39 4.77
CA ARG A 56 1.53 -9.15 4.12
C ARG A 56 1.92 -8.53 2.78
N ASP A 57 0.94 -8.21 1.94
CA ASP A 57 1.16 -7.53 0.66
C ASP A 57 1.82 -6.15 0.89
N VAL A 58 1.45 -5.43 1.97
CA VAL A 58 2.11 -4.15 2.33
C VAL A 58 3.59 -4.35 2.65
N ARG A 59 3.93 -5.34 3.47
CA ARG A 59 5.32 -5.65 3.80
C ARG A 59 6.12 -6.04 2.55
N ASP A 60 5.55 -6.89 1.71
CA ASP A 60 6.20 -7.38 0.49
C ASP A 60 6.40 -6.21 -0.52
N LEU A 61 5.42 -5.30 -0.64
CA LEU A 61 5.55 -4.06 -1.40
C LEU A 61 6.64 -3.13 -0.85
N CYS A 62 6.73 -2.96 0.47
CA CYS A 62 7.78 -2.16 1.10
C CYS A 62 9.17 -2.71 0.75
N ALA A 63 9.35 -4.03 0.77
CA ALA A 63 10.59 -4.67 0.35
C ALA A 63 10.86 -4.44 -1.15
N ILE A 64 9.85 -4.56 -2.02
CA ILE A 64 9.97 -4.28 -3.46
C ILE A 64 10.39 -2.83 -3.73
N TYR A 65 9.89 -1.89 -2.92
CA TYR A 65 10.17 -0.46 -3.04
C TYR A 65 11.48 -0.04 -2.34
N GLY A 66 12.17 -0.95 -1.67
CA GLY A 66 13.44 -0.67 -0.98
C GLY A 66 13.27 0.09 0.34
N VAL A 67 12.09 0.03 0.97
CA VAL A 67 11.88 0.59 2.31
C VAL A 67 12.55 -0.34 3.33
N THR A 68 13.49 0.20 4.11
CA THR A 68 14.29 -0.58 5.07
C THR A 68 13.97 -0.24 6.52
N GLU A 69 13.27 0.87 6.73
CA GLU A 69 12.90 1.42 8.02
C GLU A 69 11.72 0.63 8.59
N GLN A 70 12.00 -0.26 9.53
CA GLN A 70 10.99 -1.16 10.12
C GLN A 70 9.78 -0.40 10.68
N HIS A 71 10.00 0.76 11.31
CA HIS A 71 8.91 1.57 11.86
C HIS A 71 7.95 2.09 10.78
N VAL A 72 8.42 2.34 9.56
CA VAL A 72 7.60 2.73 8.41
C VAL A 72 6.76 1.55 7.95
N VAL A 73 7.40 0.39 7.78
CA VAL A 73 6.72 -0.86 7.38
C VAL A 73 5.61 -1.21 8.38
N ASP A 74 5.92 -1.16 9.67
CA ASP A 74 4.96 -1.46 10.75
C ASP A 74 3.78 -0.48 10.76
N ALA A 75 4.04 0.82 10.53
CA ALA A 75 2.98 1.82 10.45
C ALA A 75 2.04 1.54 9.26
N LEU A 76 2.58 1.25 8.08
CA LEU A 76 1.79 0.92 6.89
C LEU A 76 0.99 -0.38 7.07
N MET A 77 1.59 -1.40 7.70
CA MET A 77 0.89 -2.65 8.01
C MET A 77 -0.26 -2.45 9.01
N ARG A 78 -0.08 -1.59 10.03
CA ARG A 78 -1.16 -1.22 10.95
C ARG A 78 -2.30 -0.51 10.22
N MET A 79 -1.99 0.45 9.34
CA MET A 79 -3.00 1.10 8.51
C MET A 79 -3.78 0.08 7.66
N ALA A 80 -3.10 -0.92 7.10
CA ALA A 80 -3.75 -1.98 6.34
C ALA A 80 -4.73 -2.79 7.19
N ALA A 81 -4.33 -3.16 8.40
CA ALA A 81 -5.17 -3.90 9.34
C ALA A 81 -6.42 -3.11 9.77
N GLU A 82 -6.27 -1.81 9.99
CA GLU A 82 -7.35 -0.89 10.40
C GLU A 82 -8.27 -0.45 9.25
N SER A 83 -7.86 -0.68 8.00
CA SER A 83 -8.61 -0.27 6.81
C SER A 83 -9.58 -1.33 6.27
N ARG A 84 -9.68 -2.49 6.92
CA ARG A 84 -10.61 -3.55 6.51
C ARG A 84 -12.06 -3.14 6.69
#